data_AF-A0A964ITV7-F1
#
_entry.id   AF-A0A964ITV7-F1
#
_cell.length_a   1.000
_cell.length_b   1.000
_cell.length_c   1.000
_cell.angle_alpha   90.00
_cell.angle_beta   90.00
_cell.angle_gamma   90.00
#
_symmetry.space_group_name_H-M   'P 1'
#
loop_
_entity.id
_entity.type
_entity.pdbx_description
1 polymer ?
#
loop_
_entity_poly.entity_id
_entity_poly.type
_entity_poly.pdbx_seq_one_letter_code
_entity_poly.pdbx_strand_id
1 'polypeptide(L)'
;MRTMTIRLLSATALAASLAVSATAQAAPDRVGETQMCVPMSKIDETPIIDNKTILLKMRGRGNYKRIDLMGPCSGLTFSGYVHVVHVNQFCTSDPLRVLEPVGAVCMIDKIVNIDEAEAKELLLRGRRR
;
A
#
# COMPACT_ATOMS: atom_id res chain seq x y z
N MET A 1 -55.54 63.51 12.84
CA MET A 1 -54.40 63.01 13.65
C MET A 1 -54.56 61.49 13.74
N ARG A 2 -53.68 60.58 13.33
CA ARG A 2 -52.30 60.57 12.83
C ARG A 2 -52.19 59.39 11.85
N THR A 3 -51.50 59.61 10.74
CA THR A 3 -50.89 58.56 9.91
C THR A 3 -49.81 57.83 10.71
N MET A 4 -49.68 56.51 10.55
CA MET A 4 -48.40 55.82 10.82
C MET A 4 -48.30 54.52 10.02
N THR A 5 -47.69 54.66 8.85
CA THR A 5 -46.92 53.64 8.13
C THR A 5 -45.90 52.96 9.05
N ILE A 6 -45.61 51.68 8.84
CA ILE A 6 -44.22 51.16 8.73
C ILE A 6 -44.25 49.76 8.09
N ARG A 7 -43.46 49.64 7.02
CA ARG A 7 -43.10 48.42 6.29
C ARG A 7 -42.17 47.55 7.15
N LEU A 8 -42.09 46.25 6.88
CA LEU A 8 -40.85 45.60 6.42
C LEU A 8 -41.09 44.11 6.17
N LEU A 9 -40.96 43.73 4.88
CA LEU A 9 -40.73 42.36 4.44
C LEU A 9 -39.40 41.87 5.02
N SER A 10 -39.34 40.64 5.50
CA SER A 10 -38.07 39.94 5.74
C SER A 10 -38.25 38.46 5.43
N ALA A 11 -38.12 38.12 4.15
CA ALA A 11 -38.00 36.74 3.69
C ALA A 11 -36.52 36.34 3.78
N THR A 12 -36.13 35.70 4.89
CA THR A 12 -34.83 35.03 5.01
C THR A 12 -34.93 33.67 4.35
N ALA A 13 -34.56 33.58 3.08
CA ALA A 13 -34.33 32.32 2.39
C ALA A 13 -33.00 31.73 2.88
N LEU A 14 -33.08 30.63 3.65
CA LEU A 14 -31.91 29.81 4.02
C LEU A 14 -31.36 29.17 2.74
N ALA A 15 -30.20 29.65 2.28
CA ALA A 15 -29.42 28.96 1.27
C ALA A 15 -28.73 27.75 1.92
N ALA A 16 -29.21 26.55 1.62
CA ALA A 16 -28.58 25.30 2.01
C ALA A 16 -27.36 25.04 1.11
N SER A 17 -26.17 25.31 1.63
CA SER A 17 -24.90 24.97 0.99
C SER A 17 -24.71 23.45 1.02
N LEU A 18 -25.00 22.78 -0.09
CA LEU A 18 -24.64 21.38 -0.32
C LEU A 18 -23.11 21.29 -0.42
N ALA A 19 -22.46 20.90 0.67
CA ALA A 19 -21.04 20.56 0.67
C ALA A 19 -20.86 19.25 -0.12
N VAL A 20 -20.40 19.36 -1.36
CA VAL A 20 -19.92 18.21 -2.15
C VAL A 20 -18.60 17.76 -1.53
N SER A 21 -18.63 16.67 -0.77
CA SER A 21 -17.42 15.99 -0.33
C SER A 21 -16.77 15.30 -1.54
N ALA A 22 -15.72 15.90 -2.09
CA ALA A 22 -14.90 15.27 -3.10
C ALA A 22 -14.13 14.11 -2.45
N THR A 23 -14.57 12.86 -2.70
CA THR A 23 -13.76 11.68 -2.38
C THR A 23 -12.57 11.67 -3.34
N ALA A 24 -11.38 11.98 -2.84
CA ALA A 24 -10.14 11.82 -3.59
C ALA A 24 -9.91 10.31 -3.84
N GLN A 25 -10.38 9.83 -4.99
CA GLN A 25 -10.02 8.50 -5.48
C GLN A 25 -8.52 8.55 -5.85
N ALA A 26 -7.69 7.85 -5.08
CA ALA A 26 -6.28 7.68 -5.43
C ALA A 26 -6.18 7.09 -6.85
N ALA A 27 -5.35 7.70 -7.70
CA ALA A 27 -5.10 7.20 -9.04
C ALA A 27 -4.59 5.74 -8.97
N PRO A 28 -4.96 4.88 -9.93
CA PRO A 28 -4.47 3.51 -9.95
C PRO A 28 -2.93 3.48 -10.09
N ASP A 29 -2.27 2.72 -9.24
CA ASP A 29 -0.82 2.51 -9.27
C ASP A 29 -0.38 2.06 -10.67
N ARG A 30 0.62 2.72 -11.27
CA ARG A 30 1.10 2.35 -12.61
C ARG A 30 2.09 1.20 -12.53
N VAL A 31 2.11 0.31 -13.51
CA VAL A 31 3.12 -0.77 -13.57
C VAL A 31 4.51 -0.14 -13.71
N GLY A 32 5.48 -0.67 -12.97
CA GLY A 32 6.85 -0.15 -12.88
C GLY A 32 7.03 0.98 -11.87
N GLU A 33 5.94 1.55 -11.33
CA GLU A 33 6.02 2.60 -10.33
C GLU A 33 6.57 2.06 -9.00
N THR A 34 7.52 2.81 -8.42
CA THR A 34 8.06 2.48 -7.10
C THR A 34 7.23 3.13 -6.00
N GLN A 35 7.04 2.40 -4.90
CA GLN A 35 6.27 2.84 -3.75
C GLN A 35 7.19 2.88 -2.53
N MET A 36 7.06 3.94 -1.73
CA MET A 36 7.79 4.02 -0.46
C MET A 36 7.21 3.09 0.60
N CYS A 37 5.88 3.01 0.66
CA CYS A 37 5.16 2.26 1.68
C CYS A 37 3.91 1.63 1.08
N VAL A 38 3.53 0.45 1.58
CA VAL A 38 2.29 -0.24 1.22
C VAL A 38 1.45 -0.51 2.47
N PRO A 39 0.13 -0.31 2.44
CA PRO A 39 -0.71 -0.58 3.61
C PRO A 39 -0.79 -2.08 3.91
N MET A 40 -0.46 -2.48 5.14
CA MET A 40 -0.51 -3.89 5.57
C MET A 40 -1.92 -4.49 5.46
N SER A 41 -2.94 -3.68 5.72
CA SER A 41 -4.35 -4.08 5.59
C SER A 41 -4.78 -4.41 4.16
N LYS A 42 -3.97 -4.06 3.15
CA LYS A 42 -4.20 -4.43 1.76
C LYS A 42 -3.35 -5.60 1.31
N ILE A 43 -2.47 -6.16 2.13
CA ILE A 43 -1.68 -7.34 1.78
C ILE A 43 -2.50 -8.59 2.11
N ASP A 44 -2.54 -9.53 1.18
CA ASP A 44 -3.20 -10.82 1.33
C ASP A 44 -2.18 -11.94 1.59
N GLU A 45 -1.15 -12.02 0.75
CA GLU A 45 -0.05 -12.98 0.91
C GLU A 45 1.30 -12.34 0.60
N THR A 46 2.37 -12.90 1.17
CA THR A 46 3.74 -12.46 0.93
C THR A 46 4.67 -13.61 0.49
N PRO A 47 4.48 -14.21 -0.70
CA PRO A 47 5.33 -15.30 -1.16
C PRO A 47 6.80 -14.89 -1.28
N ILE A 48 7.70 -15.69 -0.71
CA ILE A 48 9.14 -15.53 -0.85
C ILE A 48 9.57 -16.20 -2.17
N ILE A 49 10.17 -15.42 -3.09
CA ILE A 49 10.54 -15.91 -4.41
C ILE A 49 11.99 -16.42 -4.43
N ASP A 50 12.92 -15.66 -3.85
CA ASP A 50 14.33 -15.97 -3.56
C ASP A 50 14.75 -15.28 -2.27
N ASN A 51 16.01 -15.53 -1.88
CA ASN A 51 16.74 -14.70 -0.93
C ASN A 51 16.84 -13.20 -1.30
N LYS A 52 16.40 -12.72 -2.47
CA LYS A 52 16.45 -11.28 -2.82
C LYS A 52 15.10 -10.68 -3.22
N THR A 53 14.08 -11.50 -3.40
CA THR A 53 12.81 -11.08 -3.99
C THR A 53 11.64 -11.64 -3.17
N ILE A 54 10.75 -10.75 -2.74
CA ILE A 54 9.48 -11.10 -2.11
C ILE A 54 8.37 -10.57 -3.01
N LEU A 55 7.33 -11.38 -3.22
CA LEU A 55 6.12 -10.95 -3.89
C LEU A 55 5.10 -10.54 -2.82
N LEU A 56 4.39 -9.44 -3.05
CA LEU A 56 3.19 -9.08 -2.31
C LEU A 56 1.99 -9.33 -3.22
N LYS A 57 1.09 -10.21 -2.79
CA LYS A 57 -0.25 -10.30 -3.35
C LYS A 57 -1.14 -9.36 -2.56
N MET A 58 -1.66 -8.34 -3.22
CA MET A 58 -2.56 -7.38 -2.58
C MET A 58 -4.00 -7.89 -2.66
N ARG A 59 -4.83 -7.45 -1.72
CA ARG A 59 -6.28 -7.69 -1.74
C ARG A 59 -6.89 -7.01 -2.97
N GLY A 60 -7.80 -7.73 -3.61
CA GLY A 60 -8.36 -7.36 -4.90
C GLY A 60 -7.63 -8.07 -6.04
N ARG A 61 -8.34 -8.28 -7.16
CA ARG A 61 -7.79 -9.03 -8.30
C ARG A 61 -6.74 -8.20 -9.05
N GLY A 62 -5.65 -8.85 -9.46
CA GLY A 62 -4.66 -8.27 -10.36
C GLY A 62 -3.74 -7.22 -9.74
N ASN A 63 -3.66 -7.13 -8.40
CA ASN A 63 -2.81 -6.15 -7.73
C ASN A 63 -1.63 -6.85 -7.06
N TYR A 64 -0.44 -6.64 -7.63
CA TYR A 64 0.79 -7.30 -7.22
C TYR A 64 1.90 -6.28 -7.07
N LYS A 65 2.77 -6.50 -6.09
CA LYS A 65 3.98 -5.71 -5.90
C LYS A 65 5.17 -6.61 -5.69
N ARG A 66 6.32 -6.27 -6.28
CA ARG A 66 7.59 -6.94 -6.02
C ARG A 66 8.40 -6.11 -5.04
N ILE A 67 8.94 -6.75 -4.03
CA ILE A 67 9.97 -6.20 -3.16
C ILE A 67 11.30 -6.74 -3.65
N ASP A 68 12.21 -5.83 -3.98
CA ASP A 68 13.61 -6.14 -4.24
C ASP A 68 14.42 -5.76 -2.99
N LEU A 69 15.27 -6.68 -2.52
CA LEU A 69 16.19 -6.42 -1.41
C LEU A 69 17.52 -5.85 -1.89
N MET A 70 18.18 -5.04 -1.07
CA MET A 70 19.48 -4.43 -1.41
C MET A 70 20.54 -5.49 -1.76
N GLY A 71 20.48 -6.65 -1.10
CA GLY A 71 21.32 -7.81 -1.36
C GLY A 71 20.62 -9.12 -1.02
N PRO A 72 21.23 -10.27 -1.35
CA PRO A 72 20.74 -11.56 -0.89
C PRO A 72 20.64 -11.59 0.64
N CYS A 73 19.48 -11.99 1.12
CA CYS A 73 19.09 -12.09 2.51
C CYS A 73 19.20 -13.55 2.95
N SER A 74 20.26 -13.86 3.70
CA SER A 74 20.57 -15.25 4.09
C SER A 74 19.45 -15.85 4.93
N GLY A 75 19.03 -17.08 4.58
CA GLY A 75 18.00 -17.84 5.30
C GLY A 75 16.56 -17.47 4.95
N LEU A 76 16.32 -16.43 4.12
CA LEU A 76 14.98 -15.94 3.82
C LEU A 76 14.06 -17.03 3.23
N THR A 77 14.54 -17.82 2.27
CA THR A 77 13.73 -18.89 1.64
C THR A 77 13.45 -20.08 2.56
N PHE A 78 14.26 -20.28 3.61
CA PHE A 78 14.17 -21.45 4.48
C PHE A 78 13.37 -21.17 5.75
N SER A 79 13.67 -20.04 6.39
CA SER A 79 13.11 -19.69 7.70
C SER A 79 11.93 -18.75 7.59
N GLY A 80 11.76 -18.04 6.48
CA GLY A 80 10.80 -16.94 6.37
C GLY A 80 11.31 -15.69 7.10
N TYR A 81 10.43 -14.70 7.30
CA TYR A 81 10.80 -13.44 7.90
C TYR A 81 9.70 -12.86 8.79
N VAL A 82 10.12 -11.99 9.71
CA VAL A 82 9.29 -11.07 10.47
C VAL A 82 9.59 -9.67 9.99
N HIS A 83 8.53 -8.89 9.84
CA HIS A 83 8.61 -7.49 9.49
C HIS A 83 8.13 -6.64 10.66
N VAL A 84 8.98 -5.72 11.12
CA VAL A 84 8.60 -4.77 12.17
C VAL A 84 7.99 -3.56 11.49
N VAL A 85 6.67 -3.43 11.55
CA VAL A 85 5.94 -2.32 10.93
C VAL A 85 5.91 -1.09 11.84
N HIS A 86 6.12 0.09 11.26
CA HIS A 86 5.67 1.33 11.85
C HIS A 86 4.31 1.70 11.22
N VAL A 87 3.36 2.19 12.02
CA VAL A 87 2.09 2.78 11.55
C VAL A 87 1.23 1.93 10.60
N ASN A 88 1.25 0.59 10.72
CA ASN A 88 0.45 -0.34 9.90
C ASN A 88 0.77 -0.27 8.38
N GLN A 89 2.01 0.14 8.06
CA GLN A 89 2.54 0.16 6.71
C GLN A 89 3.79 -0.71 6.62
N PHE A 90 4.06 -1.21 5.42
CA PHE A 90 5.29 -1.90 5.07
C PHE A 90 6.09 -0.97 4.18
N CYS A 91 7.19 -0.42 4.68
CA CYS A 91 7.96 0.62 4.01
C CYS A 91 9.35 0.14 3.59
N THR A 92 9.93 0.78 2.58
CA THR A 92 11.33 0.52 2.16
C THR A 92 12.35 0.80 3.26
N SER A 93 12.02 1.69 4.20
CA SER A 93 12.83 2.01 5.37
C SER A 93 12.81 0.95 6.47
N ASP A 94 11.85 0.02 6.43
CA ASP A 94 11.69 -0.97 7.49
C ASP A 94 12.67 -2.14 7.30
N PRO A 95 13.31 -2.62 8.38
CA PRO A 95 14.18 -3.78 8.31
C PRO A 95 13.38 -5.08 8.21
N LEU A 96 13.79 -5.96 7.30
CA LEU A 96 13.33 -7.35 7.24
C LEU A 96 14.22 -8.22 8.12
N ARG A 97 13.60 -8.97 9.04
CA ARG A 97 14.33 -9.88 9.93
C ARG A 97 14.01 -11.33 9.56
N VAL A 98 15.00 -12.07 9.10
CA VAL A 98 14.84 -13.51 8.83
C VAL A 98 14.67 -14.25 10.15
N LEU A 99 13.77 -15.23 10.17
CA LEU A 99 13.58 -16.10 11.33
C LEU A 99 14.82 -16.99 11.55
N GLU A 100 14.96 -17.57 12.75
CA GLU A 100 16.10 -18.35 13.25
C GLU A 100 16.79 -19.31 12.23
N PRO A 101 18.09 -19.65 12.40
CA PRO A 101 18.91 -19.51 13.61
C PRO A 101 19.87 -18.31 13.67
N VAL A 102 19.94 -17.46 12.62
CA VAL A 102 20.95 -16.38 12.56
C VAL A 102 20.35 -14.96 12.51
N GLY A 103 19.02 -14.82 12.47
CA GLY A 103 18.35 -13.53 12.64
C GLY A 103 18.80 -12.44 11.66
N ALA A 104 19.12 -12.80 10.42
CA ALA A 104 19.70 -11.87 9.45
C ALA A 104 18.79 -10.66 9.24
N VAL A 105 19.37 -9.47 9.28
CA VAL A 105 18.66 -8.21 9.00
C VAL A 105 18.97 -7.76 7.59
N CYS A 106 17.91 -7.53 6.82
CA CYS A 106 17.99 -7.19 5.41
C CYS A 106 17.22 -5.90 5.14
N MET A 107 17.73 -5.11 4.21
CA MET A 107 17.14 -3.84 3.82
C MET A 107 16.43 -3.99 2.48
N ILE A 108 15.29 -3.32 2.37
CA ILE A 108 14.51 -3.24 1.14
C ILE A 108 15.14 -2.17 0.24
N ASP A 109 15.39 -2.50 -1.02
CA ASP A 109 15.81 -1.52 -2.04
C ASP A 109 14.58 -0.76 -2.55
N LYS A 110 13.56 -1.50 -3.01
CA LYS A 110 12.35 -0.90 -3.59
C LYS A 110 11.16 -1.84 -3.55
N ILE A 111 9.98 -1.22 -3.56
CA ILE A 111 8.69 -1.88 -3.77
C ILE A 111 8.17 -1.40 -5.12
N VAL A 112 7.97 -2.31 -6.08
CA VAL A 112 7.58 -2.01 -7.46
C VAL A 112 6.19 -2.57 -7.71
N ASN A 113 5.30 -1.77 -8.32
CA ASN A 113 4.04 -2.27 -8.80
C ASN A 113 4.24 -3.09 -10.08
N ILE A 114 3.74 -4.32 -10.12
CA ILE A 114 3.94 -5.23 -11.25
C ILE A 114 2.60 -5.74 -11.78
N ASP A 115 2.59 -6.21 -13.02
CA ASP A 115 1.40 -6.82 -13.59
C ASP A 115 1.26 -8.31 -13.18
N GLU A 116 0.12 -8.89 -13.54
CA GLU A 116 -0.19 -10.30 -13.23
C GLU A 116 0.71 -11.29 -13.98
N ALA A 117 1.18 -10.93 -15.18
CA ALA A 117 2.05 -11.79 -15.97
C ALA A 117 3.42 -11.95 -15.29
N GLU A 118 4.02 -10.83 -14.88
CA GLU A 118 5.28 -10.81 -14.13
C GLU A 118 5.12 -11.52 -12.77
N ALA A 119 4.02 -11.27 -12.05
CA ALA A 119 3.75 -11.97 -10.79
C ALA A 119 3.69 -13.49 -10.96
N LYS A 120 3.05 -13.98 -12.03
CA LYS A 120 2.99 -15.40 -12.36
C LYS A 120 4.36 -15.98 -12.67
N GLU A 121 5.19 -15.28 -13.43
CA GLU A 121 6.56 -15.70 -13.72
C GLU A 121 7.42 -15.81 -12.44
N LEU A 122 7.30 -14.84 -11.54
CA LEU A 122 7.97 -14.87 -10.24
C LEU A 122 7.54 -16.09 -9.41
N LEU A 123 6.24 -16.36 -9.33
CA LEU A 123 5.73 -17.54 -8.62
C LEU A 123 6.24 -18.86 -9.23
N LEU A 124 6.30 -18.96 -10.56
CA LEU A 124 6.88 -20.12 -11.24
C LEU A 124 8.40 -20.24 -10.98
N ARG A 125 9.11 -19.13 -10.86
CA ARG A 125 10.53 -19.12 -10.48
C ARG A 125 10.73 -19.61 -9.04
N GLY A 126 9.89 -19.17 -8.11
CA GLY A 126 9.94 -19.60 -6.70
C GLY A 126 9.73 -21.11 -6.53
N ARG A 127 8.87 -21.73 -7.35
CA ARG A 127 8.57 -23.17 -7.31
C ARG A 127 9.66 -24.10 -7.86
N ARG A 128 10.63 -23.57 -8.60
CA ARG A 128 11.69 -24.38 -9.25
C ARG A 128 12.91 -24.65 -8.34
N ARG A 129 12.79 -24.44 -7.04
CA ARG A 129 13.85 -24.62 -6.05
C ARG A 129 13.67 -25.87 -5.22
#